data_AF-A0A834RJG8-F1
#
_entry.id   AF-A0A834RJG8-F1
#
_cell.length_a   1.000
_cell.length_b   1.000
_cell.length_c   1.000
_cell.angle_alpha   90.00
_cell.angle_beta   90.00
_cell.angle_gamma   90.00
#
_symmetry.space_group_name_H-M   'P 1'
#
loop_
_entity.id
_entity.type
_entity.pdbx_description
1 polymer ?
#
loop_
_entity_poly.entity_id
_entity_poly.type
_entity_poly.pdbx_seq_one_letter_code
_entity_poly.pdbx_strand_id
1 'polypeptide(L)'
;MPPSTRIPPLLQPYVQLPHDESLLLLTSTLGASANWLLIRFLCNELSSNTQDGGEEGHNVILVSWMREYEFWKQEARKSAGLDMERLKKEGRR
;
A
#
# COMPACT_ATOMS: atom_id res chain seq x y z
N MET A 1 19.06 -2.47 12.46
CA MET A 1 17.70 -2.64 13.03
C MET A 1 16.85 -3.39 12.02
N PRO A 2 16.07 -4.40 12.41
CA PRO A 2 15.08 -4.96 11.51
C PRO A 2 14.11 -3.84 11.09
N PRO A 3 13.71 -3.73 9.82
CA PRO A 3 12.76 -2.72 9.40
C PRO A 3 11.44 -2.99 10.13
N SER A 4 11.03 -2.06 11.01
CA SER A 4 9.73 -2.15 11.68
C SER A 4 8.65 -2.19 10.61
N THR A 5 7.88 -3.28 10.55
CA THR A 5 6.70 -3.44 9.69
C THR A 5 5.49 -2.71 10.26
N ARG A 6 5.63 -1.93 11.33
CA ARG A 6 4.52 -1.16 11.93
C ARG A 6 4.57 0.30 11.51
N ILE A 7 3.44 0.84 11.07
CA ILE A 7 3.27 2.27 10.84
C ILE A 7 3.48 2.99 12.18
N PRO A 8 4.25 4.08 12.24
CA PRO A 8 4.33 4.91 13.44
C PRO A 8 2.92 5.34 13.88
N PRO A 9 2.51 5.19 15.15
CA PRO A 9 1.12 5.45 15.57
C PRO A 9 0.61 6.85 15.19
N LEU A 10 1.48 7.85 15.21
CA LEU A 10 1.15 9.23 14.80
C LEU A 10 0.85 9.37 13.31
N LEU A 11 1.34 8.47 12.48
CA LEU A 11 1.09 8.46 11.04
C LEU A 11 -0.13 7.60 10.67
N GLN A 12 -0.59 6.72 11.56
CA GLN A 12 -1.65 5.76 11.27
C GLN A 12 -2.95 6.40 10.76
N PRO A 13 -3.44 7.54 11.30
CA PRO A 13 -4.63 8.21 10.76
C PRO A 13 -4.47 8.74 9.33
N TYR A 14 -3.23 8.95 8.88
CA TYR A 14 -2.92 9.52 7.56
C TYR A 14 -2.62 8.45 6.50
N VAL A 15 -2.68 7.17 6.86
CA VAL A 15 -2.46 6.03 5.95
C VAL A 15 -3.78 5.35 5.58
N GLN A 16 -4.91 5.88 6.05
CA GLN A 16 -6.26 5.44 5.68
C GLN A 16 -6.84 6.39 4.64
N LEU A 17 -7.75 5.89 3.81
CA LEU A 17 -8.55 6.75 2.93
C LEU A 17 -9.41 7.70 3.77
N PRO A 18 -9.27 9.04 3.61
CA PRO A 18 -9.99 9.98 4.44
C PRO A 18 -11.49 10.07 4.08
N HIS A 19 -11.82 10.11 2.79
CA HIS A 19 -13.19 10.15 2.26
C HIS A 19 -13.24 9.65 0.81
N ASP A 20 -14.42 9.20 0.37
CA ASP A 20 -14.72 9.01 -1.05
C ASP A 20 -14.42 10.32 -1.80
N GLU A 21 -13.69 10.23 -2.92
CA GLU A 21 -13.26 11.37 -3.76
C GLU A 21 -12.16 12.29 -3.18
N SER A 22 -11.33 11.78 -2.27
CA SER A 22 -10.18 12.55 -1.74
C SER A 22 -8.91 12.47 -2.61
N LEU A 23 -8.05 13.50 -2.53
CA LEU A 23 -6.73 13.54 -3.15
C LEU A 23 -5.63 13.67 -2.08
N LEU A 24 -4.74 12.67 -2.01
CA LEU A 24 -3.57 12.68 -1.14
C LEU A 24 -2.31 13.04 -1.94
N LEU A 25 -1.68 14.17 -1.62
CA LEU A 25 -0.39 14.55 -2.20
C LEU A 25 0.75 14.13 -1.27
N LEU A 26 1.62 13.23 -1.75
CA LEU A 26 2.80 12.78 -1.02
C LEU A 26 4.07 13.23 -1.73
N THR A 27 4.88 14.03 -1.03
CA THR A 27 6.16 14.55 -1.54
C THR A 27 7.32 13.93 -0.79
N SER A 28 8.42 13.64 -1.50
CA SER A 28 9.67 13.15 -0.91
C SER A 28 10.87 13.92 -1.44
N THR A 29 11.97 13.93 -0.69
CA THR A 29 13.25 14.51 -1.10
C THR A 29 14.30 13.43 -1.34
N LEU A 30 15.40 13.80 -1.98
CA LEU A 30 16.54 12.90 -2.17
C LEU A 30 17.10 12.48 -0.80
N GLY A 31 17.10 11.18 -0.52
CA GLY A 31 17.52 10.61 0.77
C GLY A 31 16.37 10.29 1.74
N ALA A 32 15.15 10.77 1.47
CA ALA A 32 13.95 10.50 2.28
C ALA A 32 12.79 10.05 1.39
N SER A 33 12.91 8.85 0.79
CA SER A 33 11.89 8.30 -0.09
C SER A 33 10.57 8.02 0.64
N ALA A 34 9.45 8.33 -0.01
CA ALA A 34 8.11 8.04 0.47
C ALA A 34 7.57 6.66 0.04
N ASN A 35 8.36 5.86 -0.69
CA ASN A 35 7.92 4.55 -1.21
C ASN A 35 7.46 3.60 -0.09
N TRP A 36 8.12 3.65 1.08
CA TRP A 36 7.76 2.81 2.23
C TRP A 36 6.39 3.15 2.79
N LEU A 37 5.91 4.39 2.62
CA LEU A 37 4.59 4.82 3.06
C LEU A 37 3.55 4.43 2.00
N LEU A 38 3.85 4.66 0.72
CA LEU A 38 3.00 4.26 -0.40
C LEU A 38 2.68 2.76 -0.37
N ILE A 39 3.68 1.92 -0.12
CA ILE A 39 3.46 0.47 -0.10
C ILE A 39 2.55 0.05 1.04
N ARG A 40 2.62 0.73 2.20
CA ARG A 40 1.76 0.43 3.35
C ARG A 40 0.33 0.87 3.11
N PHE A 41 0.15 2.03 2.49
CA PHE A 41 -1.15 2.50 2.05
C PHE A 41 -1.78 1.48 1.09
N LEU A 42 -1.07 1.13 0.03
CA LEU A 42 -1.53 0.16 -0.96
C LEU A 42 -1.83 -1.22 -0.33
N CYS A 43 -0.96 -1.71 0.54
CA CYS A 43 -1.19 -2.99 1.20
C CYS A 43 -2.33 -2.95 2.21
N ASN A 44 -2.58 -1.82 2.89
CA ASN A 44 -3.72 -1.67 3.80
C ASN A 44 -5.04 -1.88 3.04
N GLU A 45 -5.18 -1.17 1.91
CA GLU A 45 -6.39 -1.23 1.08
C GLU A 45 -6.56 -2.57 0.37
N LEU A 46 -5.46 -3.20 -0.04
CA LEU A 46 -5.53 -4.55 -0.62
C LEU A 46 -5.79 -5.64 0.44
N SER A 47 -5.42 -5.42 1.71
CA SER A 47 -5.56 -6.40 2.79
C SER A 47 -6.92 -6.35 3.49
N SER A 48 -7.57 -5.17 3.58
CA SER A 48 -8.94 -5.04 4.09
C SER A 48 -9.89 -5.97 3.33
N ASN A 49 -9.66 -6.14 2.03
CA ASN A 49 -10.40 -7.07 1.15
C ASN A 49 -10.20 -8.57 1.48
N THR A 50 -9.27 -8.93 2.37
CA THR A 50 -8.97 -10.33 2.75
C THR A 50 -9.46 -10.76 4.12
N GLN A 51 -9.69 -9.83 5.06
CA GLN A 51 -9.89 -10.20 6.47
C GLN A 51 -11.33 -9.99 6.97
N ASP A 52 -12.06 -9.00 6.48
CA ASP A 52 -13.41 -8.71 6.95
C ASP A 52 -14.41 -8.83 5.79
N GLY A 53 -15.28 -9.83 5.85
CA GLY A 53 -16.41 -10.00 4.92
C GLY A 53 -17.51 -8.95 5.10
N GLY A 54 -17.16 -7.70 5.39
CA GLY A 54 -18.07 -6.64 5.81
C GLY A 54 -17.89 -5.27 5.15
N GLU A 55 -16.77 -5.00 4.48
CA GLU A 55 -16.56 -3.74 3.74
C GLU A 55 -16.07 -4.06 2.32
N GLU A 56 -16.67 -3.42 1.31
CA GLU A 56 -16.27 -3.60 -0.09
C GLU A 56 -14.82 -3.14 -0.26
N GLY A 57 -13.89 -4.09 -0.31
CA GLY A 57 -12.48 -3.79 -0.52
C GLY A 57 -12.27 -2.97 -1.80
N HIS A 58 -11.33 -2.02 -1.74
CA HIS A 58 -11.09 -1.12 -2.86
C HIS A 58 -10.28 -1.79 -3.98
N ASN A 59 -10.66 -1.53 -5.22
CA ASN A 59 -9.84 -1.83 -6.39
C ASN A 59 -8.76 -0.76 -6.53
N VAL A 60 -7.50 -1.17 -6.73
CA VAL A 60 -6.34 -0.25 -6.64
C VAL A 60 -5.55 -0.28 -7.94
N ILE A 61 -5.45 0.87 -8.60
CA ILE A 61 -4.60 1.06 -9.77
C ILE A 61 -3.33 1.80 -9.37
N LEU A 62 -2.18 1.12 -9.46
CA LEU A 62 -0.87 1.73 -9.25
C LEU A 62 -0.26 2.14 -10.60
N VAL A 63 -0.01 3.44 -10.78
CA VAL A 63 0.71 3.98 -11.93
C VAL A 63 2.07 4.51 -11.46
N SER A 64 3.15 4.03 -12.08
CA SER A 64 4.52 4.34 -11.65
C SER A 64 5.42 4.58 -12.86
N TRP A 65 6.09 5.74 -12.88
CA TRP A 65 7.07 6.09 -13.92
C TRP A 65 8.51 5.80 -13.48
N MET A 66 8.79 5.88 -12.18
CA MET A 66 10.16 5.82 -11.65
C MET A 66 10.59 4.42 -11.21
N ARG A 67 9.66 3.48 -11.06
CA ARG A 67 9.90 2.12 -10.57
C ARG A 67 9.05 1.11 -11.32
N GLU A 68 9.63 -0.03 -11.59
CA GLU A 68 8.98 -1.15 -12.26
C GLU A 68 8.08 -1.95 -11.31
N TYR A 69 7.22 -2.80 -11.89
CA TYR A 69 6.31 -3.66 -11.14
C TYR A 69 7.04 -4.57 -10.12
N GLU A 70 8.17 -5.15 -10.49
CA GLU A 70 8.89 -6.07 -9.60
C GLU A 70 9.44 -5.39 -8.35
N PHE A 71 9.77 -4.10 -8.43
CA PHE A 71 10.12 -3.31 -7.24
C PHE A 71 8.95 -3.27 -6.23
N TRP A 72 7.75 -2.95 -6.71
CA TRP A 72 6.56 -2.85 -5.86
C TRP A 72 6.13 -4.19 -5.27
N LYS A 73 6.22 -5.26 -6.06
CA LYS A 73 5.93 -6.64 -5.62
C LYS A 73 6.87 -7.10 -4.50
N GLN A 74 8.15 -6.80 -4.60
CA GLN A 74 9.12 -7.12 -3.54
C GLN A 74 8.83 -6.31 -2.26
N GLU A 75 8.55 -5.01 -2.39
CA GLU A 75 8.22 -4.15 -1.25
C GLU A 75 6.90 -4.55 -0.57
N ALA A 76 5.87 -4.96 -1.33
CA ALA A 76 4.59 -5.44 -0.79
C ALA A 76 4.81 -6.69 0.08
N ARG A 77 5.57 -7.65 -0.44
CA ARG A 77 5.91 -8.89 0.27
C ARG A 77 6.73 -8.62 1.53
N LYS A 78 7.66 -7.67 1.47
CA LYS A 78 8.52 -7.30 2.61
C LYS A 78 7.77 -6.51 3.69
N SER A 79 6.88 -5.61 3.30
CA SER A 79 6.23 -4.66 4.22
C SER A 79 4.98 -5.22 4.88
N ALA A 80 4.17 -5.98 4.14
CA ALA A 80 2.87 -6.48 4.59
C ALA A 80 2.68 -8.00 4.38
N GLY A 81 3.67 -8.71 3.83
CA GLY A 81 3.53 -10.13 3.51
C GLY A 81 2.56 -10.41 2.35
N LEU A 82 2.20 -9.38 1.58
CA LEU A 82 1.19 -9.45 0.54
C LEU A 82 1.77 -10.05 -0.75
N ASP A 83 1.09 -11.05 -1.31
CA ASP A 83 1.43 -11.62 -2.62
C ASP A 83 0.55 -11.00 -3.72
N MET A 84 1.10 -10.01 -4.42
CA MET A 84 0.41 -9.31 -5.49
C MET A 84 0.09 -10.20 -6.70
N GLU A 85 0.88 -11.25 -6.97
CA GLU A 85 0.58 -12.19 -8.06
C GLU A 85 -0.63 -13.05 -7.72
N ARG A 86 -0.74 -13.45 -6.45
CA ARG A 86 -1.91 -14.18 -5.97
C ARG A 86 -3.17 -13.32 -6.09
N LEU A 87 -3.11 -12.06 -5.64
CA LEU A 87 -4.24 -11.12 -5.75
C LEU A 87 -4.66 -10.89 -7.20
N LYS A 88 -3.70 -10.71 -8.11
CA LYS A 88 -3.95 -10.55 -9.55
C LYS A 88 -4.67 -11.76 -10.15
N LYS A 89 -4.30 -12.98 -9.74
CA LYS A 89 -4.94 -14.23 -10.21
C LYS A 89 -6.35 -14.42 -9.64
N GLU A 90 -6.60 -13.94 -8.43
CA GLU A 90 -7.90 -14.00 -7.77
C GLU A 90 -8.93 -13.03 -8.39
N GLY A 91 -8.55 -12.24 -9.41
CA GLY A 91 -9.45 -11.30 -10.08
C GLY A 91 -9.76 -10.05 -9.25
N ARG A 92 -9.02 -9.84 -8.15
CA ARG A 92 -9.01 -8.59 -7.38
C ARG A 92 -8.24 -7.56 -8.21
N ARG A 93 -8.97 -6.63 -8.83
CA ARG A 93 -8.47 -5.72 -9.88
C ARG A 93 -7.98 -4.40 -9.33
#